data_AF-A0A7J3HAW3-F1
#
_entry.id   AF-A0A7J3HAW3-F1
#
_cell.length_a   1.000
_cell.length_b   1.000
_cell.length_c   1.000
_cell.angle_alpha   90.00
_cell.angle_beta   90.00
_cell.angle_gamma   90.00
#
_symmetry.space_group_name_H-M   'P 1'
#
loop_
_entity.id
_entity.type
_entity.pdbx_description
1 polymer ?
#
loop_
_entity_poly.entity_id
_entity_poly.type
_entity_poly.pdbx_seq_one_letter_code
_entity_poly.pdbx_strand_id
1 'polypeptide(L)'
;MPPQSIRVSRDELISYIRSYSSRVMPGLLNILNRIFITRYNSDIVSLFLSDPRKVYETLLSLYDNEDTVTLIMNYLLIKPMLIRLGRLDLTDRATMLAMKNPEGFKELLRSLDVDL
;
A
#
# COMPACT_ATOMS: atom_id res chain seq x y z
N MET A 1 14.47 19.03 21.09
CA MET A 1 13.00 18.82 20.96
C MET A 1 12.79 17.44 20.38
N PRO A 2 12.03 16.54 21.02
CA PRO A 2 11.61 15.32 20.35
C PRO A 2 10.76 15.72 19.12
N PRO A 3 10.85 15.00 18.00
CA PRO A 3 9.97 15.26 16.87
C PRO A 3 8.52 15.07 17.33
N GLN A 4 7.67 16.06 17.09
CA GLN A 4 6.23 15.91 17.25
C GLN A 4 5.78 14.75 16.37
N SER A 5 5.11 13.75 16.93
CA SER A 5 4.52 12.65 16.16
C SER A 5 3.44 13.24 15.26
N ILE A 6 3.76 13.46 13.99
CA ILE A 6 2.79 13.89 12.99
C ILE A 6 1.89 12.69 12.74
N ARG A 7 0.72 12.64 13.39
CA ARG A 7 -0.32 11.67 13.08
C ARG A 7 -0.68 11.83 11.61
N VAL A 8 -0.53 10.76 10.83
CA VAL A 8 -0.83 10.78 9.39
C VAL A 8 -2.23 10.22 9.20
N SER A 9 -3.12 11.00 8.58
CA SER A 9 -4.47 10.49 8.29
C SER A 9 -4.43 9.51 7.13
N ARG A 10 -5.38 8.57 7.12
CA ARG A 10 -5.57 7.67 6.00
C ARG A 10 -5.71 8.39 4.66
N ASP A 11 -6.52 9.45 4.59
CA ASP A 11 -6.74 10.19 3.34
C ASP A 11 -5.45 10.86 2.84
N GLU A 12 -4.64 11.38 3.76
CA GLU A 12 -3.35 11.94 3.43
C GLU A 12 -2.41 10.86 2.85
N LEU A 13 -2.39 9.69 3.48
CA LEU A 13 -1.58 8.56 3.04
C LEU A 13 -2.02 8.05 1.66
N ILE A 14 -3.33 7.95 1.41
CA ILE A 14 -3.89 7.59 0.10
C ILE A 14 -3.47 8.60 -0.96
N SER A 15 -3.61 9.90 -0.67
CA SER A 15 -3.25 10.98 -1.58
C SER A 15 -1.76 10.92 -1.95
N TYR A 16 -0.90 10.73 -0.95
CA TYR A 16 0.54 10.62 -1.15
C TYR A 16 0.90 9.40 -2.01
N ILE A 17 0.38 8.22 -1.66
CA ILE A 17 0.65 6.97 -2.39
C ILE A 17 0.22 7.12 -3.84
N ARG A 18 -1.00 7.63 -4.10
CA ARG A 18 -1.48 7.86 -5.47
C ARG A 18 -0.58 8.83 -6.24
N SER A 19 -0.21 9.96 -5.64
CA SER A 19 0.65 10.97 -6.28
C SER A 19 2.04 10.43 -6.59
N TYR A 20 2.61 9.61 -5.71
CA TYR A 20 3.88 8.95 -5.97
C TYR A 20 3.74 7.93 -7.10
N SER A 21 2.77 7.02 -7.00
CA SER A 21 2.63 5.89 -7.91
C SER A 21 2.19 6.32 -9.31
N SER A 22 1.42 7.39 -9.43
CA SER A 22 1.06 7.99 -10.73
C SER A 22 2.26 8.62 -11.43
N ARG A 23 3.30 9.06 -10.71
CA ARG A 23 4.54 9.56 -11.30
C ARG A 23 5.48 8.44 -11.72
N VAL A 24 5.56 7.37 -10.94
CA VAL A 24 6.51 6.27 -11.19
C VAL A 24 5.99 5.27 -12.22
N MET A 25 4.72 4.87 -12.15
CA MET A 25 4.13 3.88 -13.07
C MET A 25 2.68 4.22 -13.43
N PRO A 26 2.42 5.36 -14.10
CA PRO A 26 1.06 5.85 -14.37
C PRO A 26 0.18 4.83 -15.10
N GLY A 27 0.72 4.18 -16.14
CA GLY A 27 -0.03 3.22 -16.95
C GLY A 27 -0.51 2.01 -16.12
N LEU A 28 0.38 1.44 -15.33
CA LEU A 28 0.07 0.29 -14.48
C LEU A 28 -0.96 0.65 -13.40
N LEU A 29 -0.76 1.78 -12.70
CA LEU A 29 -1.71 2.25 -11.68
C LEU A 29 -3.11 2.45 -12.26
N ASN A 30 -3.22 3.03 -13.47
CA ASN A 30 -4.51 3.26 -14.13
C ASN A 30 -5.22 1.95 -14.50
N ILE A 31 -4.49 0.96 -15.01
CA ILE A 31 -5.06 -0.35 -15.35
C ILE A 31 -5.54 -1.05 -14.08
N LEU A 32 -4.69 -1.11 -13.05
CA LEU A 32 -5.04 -1.74 -11.78
C LEU A 32 -6.24 -1.04 -11.13
N ASN A 33 -6.26 0.30 -11.07
CA ASN A 33 -7.41 1.03 -10.53
C ASN A 33 -8.72 0.67 -11.23
N ARG A 34 -8.73 0.54 -12.56
CA ARG A 34 -9.94 0.11 -13.28
C ARG A 34 -10.36 -1.29 -12.86
N ILE A 35 -9.43 -2.24 -12.78
CA ILE A 35 -9.72 -3.61 -12.35
C ILE A 35 -10.31 -3.64 -10.93
N PHE A 36 -9.66 -2.95 -10.00
CA PHE A 36 -10.07 -2.93 -8.59
C PHE A 36 -11.41 -2.20 -8.38
N ILE A 37 -11.65 -1.09 -9.09
CA ILE A 37 -12.95 -0.39 -9.06
C ILE A 37 -14.05 -1.31 -9.61
N THR A 38 -13.81 -2.00 -10.73
CA THR A 38 -14.81 -2.92 -11.30
C THR A 38 -15.11 -4.11 -10.39
N ARG A 39 -14.10 -4.67 -9.69
CA ARG A 39 -14.27 -5.85 -8.84
C ARG A 39 -14.79 -5.54 -7.43
N TYR A 40 -14.40 -4.40 -6.86
CA TYR A 40 -14.60 -4.10 -5.44
C TYR A 40 -15.23 -2.74 -5.16
N ASN A 41 -15.56 -1.96 -6.20
CA ASN A 41 -16.04 -0.58 -6.07
C ASN A 41 -15.07 0.31 -5.25
N SER A 42 -13.78 0.01 -5.32
CA SER A 42 -12.71 0.73 -4.60
C SER A 42 -11.42 0.72 -5.43
N ASP A 43 -10.67 1.82 -5.45
CA ASP A 43 -9.37 1.86 -6.11
C ASP A 43 -8.30 1.08 -5.32
N ILE A 44 -7.21 0.72 -5.99
CA ILE A 44 -6.20 -0.18 -5.40
C ILE A 44 -5.57 0.40 -4.13
N VAL A 45 -5.36 1.71 -4.05
CA VAL A 45 -4.70 2.36 -2.91
C VAL A 45 -5.63 2.37 -1.69
N SER A 46 -6.89 2.76 -1.89
CA SER A 46 -7.88 2.75 -0.81
C SER A 46 -8.12 1.33 -0.29
N LEU A 47 -8.23 0.36 -1.21
CA LEU A 47 -8.42 -1.04 -0.85
C LEU A 47 -7.19 -1.59 -0.12
N PHE A 48 -5.98 -1.25 -0.55
CA PHE A 48 -4.73 -1.69 0.08
C PHE A 48 -4.67 -1.32 1.56
N LEU A 49 -5.03 -0.09 1.94
CA LEU A 49 -5.03 0.32 3.36
C LEU A 49 -6.15 -0.34 4.18
N SER A 50 -7.24 -0.76 3.53
CA SER A 50 -8.34 -1.49 4.20
C SER A 50 -8.05 -2.98 4.34
N ASP A 51 -7.60 -3.61 3.26
CA ASP A 51 -7.53 -5.05 3.04
C ASP A 51 -6.38 -5.36 2.06
N PRO A 52 -5.12 -5.31 2.53
CA PRO A 52 -3.95 -5.54 1.68
C PRO A 52 -3.90 -6.98 1.15
N ARG A 53 -4.53 -7.92 1.86
CA ARG A 53 -4.63 -9.32 1.44
C ARG A 53 -5.48 -9.46 0.17
N LYS A 54 -6.62 -8.78 0.08
CA LYS A 54 -7.42 -8.77 -1.16
C LYS A 54 -6.65 -8.20 -2.34
N VAL A 55 -5.84 -7.16 -2.11
CA VAL A 55 -4.98 -6.60 -3.16
C VAL A 55 -3.95 -7.63 -3.61
N TYR A 56 -3.25 -8.26 -2.66
CA TYR A 56 -2.29 -9.32 -2.94
C TYR A 56 -2.90 -10.50 -3.71
N GLU A 57 -4.01 -11.07 -3.24
CA GLU A 57 -4.67 -12.21 -3.87
C GLU A 57 -5.19 -11.87 -5.27
N THR A 58 -5.71 -10.65 -5.47
CA THR A 58 -6.14 -10.18 -6.80
C THR A 58 -4.97 -10.06 -7.76
N LEU A 59 -3.86 -9.47 -7.32
CA LEU A 59 -2.66 -9.35 -8.15
C LEU A 59 -2.08 -10.72 -8.47
N LEU A 60 -2.03 -11.64 -7.50
CA LEU A 60 -1.55 -13.01 -7.73
C LEU A 60 -2.42 -13.74 -8.75
N SER A 61 -3.74 -13.58 -8.69
CA SER A 61 -4.65 -14.14 -9.69
C SER A 61 -4.46 -13.54 -11.09
N LEU A 62 -4.00 -12.29 -11.22
CA LEU A 62 -3.82 -11.63 -12.51
C LEU A 62 -2.48 -11.97 -13.17
N TYR A 63 -1.42 -12.12 -12.37
CA TYR A 63 -0.06 -12.26 -12.86
C TYR A 63 0.52 -13.66 -12.70
N ASP A 64 -0.08 -14.52 -11.86
CA ASP A 64 0.34 -15.89 -11.56
C ASP A 64 1.84 -16.01 -11.22
N ASN A 65 2.38 -14.97 -10.57
CA ASN A 65 3.81 -14.86 -10.28
C ASN A 65 4.04 -14.00 -9.02
N GLU A 66 4.48 -14.63 -7.93
CA GLU A 66 4.64 -13.97 -6.63
C GLU A 66 5.70 -12.85 -6.66
N ASP A 67 6.78 -12.99 -7.44
CA ASP A 67 7.82 -11.96 -7.56
C ASP A 67 7.29 -10.68 -8.22
N THR A 68 6.50 -10.83 -9.27
CA THR A 68 5.84 -9.72 -9.97
C THR A 68 4.86 -9.02 -9.03
N VAL A 69 4.06 -9.80 -8.29
CA VAL A 69 3.12 -9.25 -7.30
C VAL A 69 3.86 -8.49 -6.20
N THR A 70 4.95 -9.05 -5.69
CA THR A 70 5.79 -8.44 -4.67
C THR A 70 6.37 -7.12 -5.16
N LEU A 71 6.84 -7.07 -6.41
CA LEU A 71 7.34 -5.85 -7.03
C LEU A 71 6.24 -4.78 -7.15
N ILE A 72 5.04 -5.16 -7.60
CA ILE A 72 3.90 -4.24 -7.71
C ILE A 72 3.51 -3.69 -6.33
N MET A 73 3.33 -4.57 -5.33
CA MET A 73 3.01 -4.18 -3.96
C MET A 73 4.06 -3.24 -3.38
N ASN A 74 5.35 -3.54 -3.59
CA ASN A 74 6.44 -2.72 -3.10
C ASN A 74 6.48 -1.34 -3.75
N TYR A 75 6.50 -1.28 -5.08
CA TYR A 75 6.79 -0.03 -5.77
C TYR A 75 5.56 0.89 -5.88
N LEU A 76 4.34 0.35 -5.91
CA LEU A 76 3.11 1.14 -6.02
C LEU A 76 2.44 1.48 -4.69
N LEU A 77 2.68 0.71 -3.63
CA LEU A 77 1.88 0.82 -2.40
C LEU A 77 2.77 0.99 -1.17
N ILE A 78 3.66 0.04 -0.91
CA ILE A 78 4.39 -0.04 0.35
C ILE A 78 5.51 0.99 0.43
N LYS A 79 6.37 1.07 -0.60
CA LYS A 79 7.48 2.02 -0.62
C LYS A 79 6.99 3.47 -0.53
N PRO A 80 6.04 3.96 -1.34
CA PRO A 80 5.53 5.33 -1.15
C PRO A 80 4.94 5.59 0.22
N MET A 81 4.20 4.63 0.78
CA MET A 81 3.66 4.71 2.13
C MET A 81 4.78 4.90 3.16
N LEU A 82 5.83 4.07 3.10
CA LEU A 82 6.96 4.15 4.04
C LEU A 82 7.83 5.39 3.82
N ILE A 83 7.94 5.91 2.60
CA ILE A 83 8.57 7.21 2.34
C ILE A 83 7.81 8.31 3.08
N ARG A 84 6.47 8.35 2.98
CA ARG A 84 5.66 9.34 3.68
C ARG A 84 5.80 9.23 5.19
N LEU A 85 5.91 8.01 5.71
CA LEU A 85 6.07 7.75 7.15
C LEU A 85 7.52 7.95 7.63
N GLY A 86 8.48 8.17 6.73
CA GLY A 86 9.90 8.25 7.08
C GLY A 86 10.48 6.93 7.61
N ARG A 87 9.90 5.80 7.21
CA ARG A 87 10.20 4.45 7.73
C ARG A 87 10.60 3.44 6.67
N LEU A 88 11.46 3.84 5.74
CA LEU A 88 11.99 2.94 4.71
C LEU A 88 12.75 1.73 5.29
N ASP A 89 13.25 1.84 6.52
CA ASP A 89 13.84 0.75 7.31
C ASP A 89 12.90 -0.46 7.48
N LEU A 90 11.59 -0.24 7.37
CA LEU A 90 10.57 -1.27 7.57
C LEU A 90 10.10 -1.96 6.28
N THR A 91 10.73 -1.70 5.12
CA THR A 91 10.24 -2.16 3.81
C THR A 91 9.95 -3.67 3.79
N ASP A 92 10.96 -4.51 4.05
CA ASP A 92 10.80 -5.97 3.97
C ASP A 92 9.75 -6.51 4.95
N ARG A 93 9.71 -5.94 6.17
CA ARG A 93 8.72 -6.30 7.19
C ARG A 93 7.32 -5.92 6.75
N ALA A 94 7.12 -4.71 6.23
CA ALA A 94 5.83 -4.22 5.77
C ALA A 94 5.31 -5.04 4.58
N THR A 95 6.19 -5.43 3.65
CA THR A 95 5.89 -6.31 2.51
C THR A 95 5.40 -7.67 2.97
N MET A 96 6.17 -8.34 3.83
CA MET A 96 5.79 -9.64 4.37
C MET A 96 4.44 -9.57 5.10
N LEU A 97 4.24 -8.55 5.94
CA LEU A 97 2.98 -8.38 6.67
C LEU A 97 1.81 -8.11 5.73
N ALA A 98 1.94 -7.19 4.77
CA ALA A 98 0.86 -6.86 3.83
C ALA A 98 0.38 -8.09 3.04
N MET A 99 1.30 -8.99 2.66
CA MET A 99 0.99 -10.18 1.86
C MET A 99 0.50 -11.35 2.71
N LYS A 100 1.08 -11.57 3.90
CA LYS A 100 0.91 -12.82 4.67
C LYS A 100 0.18 -12.64 6.00
N ASN A 101 0.18 -11.43 6.57
CA ASN A 101 -0.43 -11.12 7.86
C ASN A 101 -1.07 -9.71 7.87
N PRO A 102 -2.25 -9.55 7.24
CA PRO A 102 -2.90 -8.25 7.09
C PRO A 102 -3.24 -7.56 8.43
N GLU A 103 -3.52 -8.32 9.49
CA GLU A 103 -3.75 -7.74 10.82
C GLU A 103 -2.45 -7.20 11.42
N GLY A 104 -1.34 -7.95 11.33
CA GLY A 104 -0.02 -7.46 11.71
C GLY A 104 0.42 -6.23 10.89
N PHE A 105 -0.03 -6.13 9.64
CA PHE A 105 0.19 -4.92 8.83
C PHE A 105 -0.59 -3.71 9.37
N LYS A 106 -1.87 -3.88 9.75
CA LYS A 106 -2.66 -2.80 10.38
C LYS A 106 -2.07 -2.37 11.72
N GLU A 107 -1.62 -3.33 12.53
CA GLU A 107 -0.92 -3.06 13.79
C GLU A 107 0.37 -2.27 13.56
N LEU A 108 1.13 -2.63 12.53
CA LEU A 108 2.32 -1.87 12.14
C LEU A 108 1.94 -0.42 11.83
N LEU A 109 0.92 -0.18 11.00
CA LEU A 109 0.51 1.18 10.64
C LEU A 109 0.00 1.98 11.86
N ARG A 110 -0.76 1.37 12.77
CA ARG A 110 -1.16 2.01 14.03
C ARG A 110 0.05 2.38 14.90
N SER A 111 1.08 1.53 14.95
CA SER A 111 2.33 1.83 15.67
C SER A 111 3.15 2.97 15.05
N LEU A 112 2.82 3.37 13.82
CA LEU A 112 3.41 4.49 13.09
C LEU A 112 2.50 5.74 13.10
N ASP A 113 1.55 5.81 14.03
CA ASP A 113 0.60 6.92 14.19
C ASP A 113 -0.27 7.18 12.94
N VAL A 114 -0.61 6.11 12.20
CA VAL A 114 -1.58 6.18 11.10
C VAL A 114 -3.00 6.00 11.63
N ASP A 115 -3.88 6.92 11.27
CA ASP A 115 -5.31 6.84 11.59
C ASP A 115 -6.05 6.00 10.53
N LEU A 116 -6.31 4.71 10.82
CA LEU A 116 -6.81 3.70 9.87
C LEU A 116 -8.32 3.42 9.92
#